data_AF-A0A0P7KLI5-F1
#
_entry.id   AF-A0A0P7KLI5-F1
#
_cell.length_a   1.000
_cell.length_b   1.000
_cell.length_c   1.000
_cell.angle_alpha   90.00
_cell.angle_beta   90.00
_cell.angle_gamma   90.00
#
_symmetry.space_group_name_H-M   'P 1'
#
loop_
_entity.id
_entity.type
_entity.pdbx_description
1 polymer ?
#
loop_
_entity_poly.entity_id
_entity_poly.type
_entity_poly.pdbx_seq_one_letter_code
_entity_poly.pdbx_strand_id
1 'polypeptide(L)'
;MTPLPIELDLTLDDWQAEDGSVPPNPIQAKLKIQNNRIDLEFHDGRSVWIEQQDGKIRIHGYLSEETGHHEPMNLDIEDTQFVVSTDAPGDLQFERVIKIESDKDG
;
A
#
# COMPACT_ATOMS: atom_id res chain seq x y z
N MET A 1 27.04 6.95 -2.99
CA MET A 1 26.83 6.20 -1.73
C MET A 1 25.34 5.96 -1.63
N THR A 2 24.91 4.71 -1.57
CA THR A 2 23.50 4.36 -1.39
C THR A 2 23.18 4.51 0.11
N PRO A 3 22.14 5.26 0.50
CA PRO A 3 21.74 5.33 1.90
C PRO A 3 21.40 3.93 2.42
N LEU A 4 21.76 3.66 3.68
CA LEU A 4 21.38 2.41 4.33
C LEU A 4 19.86 2.41 4.58
N PRO A 5 19.19 1.25 4.48
CA PRO A 5 17.79 1.15 4.82
C PRO A 5 17.57 1.52 6.29
N ILE A 6 16.47 2.23 6.55
CA ILE A 6 16.01 2.57 7.91
C ILE A 6 14.96 1.53 8.29
N GLU A 7 15.07 0.93 9.46
CA GLU A 7 14.06 0.04 10.02
C GLU A 7 13.60 0.56 11.39
N LEU A 8 12.29 0.66 11.59
CA LEU A 8 11.67 1.19 12.81
C LEU A 8 10.43 0.37 13.17
N ASP A 9 10.24 0.08 14.45
CA ASP A 9 8.98 -0.43 14.96
C ASP A 9 8.05 0.76 15.26
N LEU A 10 6.83 0.72 14.71
CA LEU A 10 5.81 1.74 14.85
C LEU A 10 4.57 1.18 15.56
N THR A 11 3.95 2.03 16.37
CA THR A 11 2.54 1.87 16.77
C THR A 11 1.72 2.89 15.99
N LEU A 12 0.81 2.40 15.16
CA LEU A 12 -0.12 3.20 14.37
C LEU A 12 -1.50 3.14 15.01
N ASP A 13 -2.23 4.25 14.99
CA ASP A 13 -3.62 4.27 15.42
C ASP A 13 -4.54 4.27 14.20
N ASP A 14 -5.61 3.48 14.25
CA ASP A 14 -6.62 3.47 13.18
C ASP A 14 -7.33 4.83 13.08
N TRP A 15 -7.81 5.16 11.87
CA TRP A 15 -8.56 6.39 11.64
C TRP A 15 -9.86 6.36 12.48
N GLN A 16 -10.08 7.40 13.27
CA GLN A 16 -11.30 7.50 14.09
C GLN A 16 -12.47 8.07 13.29
N ALA A 17 -13.63 7.43 13.41
CA ALA A 17 -14.89 8.07 13.02
C ALA A 17 -15.07 9.36 13.84
N GLU A 18 -15.60 10.41 13.22
CA GLU A 18 -15.72 11.74 13.84
C GLU A 18 -16.53 11.75 15.14
N ASP A 19 -17.39 10.74 15.35
CA ASP A 19 -18.21 10.60 16.55
C ASP A 19 -17.48 10.02 17.77
N GLY A 20 -16.23 9.57 17.61
CA GLY A 20 -15.39 9.04 18.69
C GLY A 20 -15.96 7.80 19.36
N SER A 21 -16.91 7.11 18.74
CA SER A 21 -17.65 5.99 19.33
C SER A 21 -16.79 4.74 19.55
N VAL A 22 -15.67 4.62 18.85
CA VAL A 22 -14.75 3.50 18.92
C VAL A 22 -13.34 4.02 19.24
N PRO A 23 -12.72 3.59 20.36
CA PRO A 23 -11.33 3.94 20.65
C PRO A 23 -10.40 3.37 19.56
N PRO A 24 -9.30 4.06 19.23
CA PRO A 24 -8.40 3.60 18.17
C PRO A 24 -7.82 2.25 18.57
N ASN A 25 -7.85 1.31 17.62
CA ASN A 25 -7.19 0.03 17.81
C ASN A 25 -5.71 0.24 17.45
N PRO A 26 -4.76 0.11 18.40
CA PRO A 26 -3.35 0.27 18.08
C PRO A 26 -2.88 -0.90 17.23
N ILE A 27 -2.21 -0.58 16.13
CA ILE A 27 -1.66 -1.52 15.16
C ILE A 27 -0.14 -1.44 15.24
N GLN A 28 0.50 -2.56 15.55
CA GLN A 28 1.96 -2.66 15.49
C GLN A 28 2.40 -2.95 14.06
N ALA A 29 3.37 -2.19 13.58
CA ALA A 29 3.93 -2.36 12.25
C ALA A 29 5.44 -2.13 12.25
N LYS A 30 6.17 -2.88 11.43
CA LYS A 30 7.56 -2.61 11.12
C LYS A 30 7.64 -1.76 9.86
N LEU A 31 8.19 -0.56 9.98
CA LEU A 31 8.49 0.35 8.88
C LEU A 31 9.90 0.07 8.36
N LYS A 32 10.03 -0.13 7.05
CA LYS A 32 11.31 -0.16 6.34
C LYS A 32 11.32 0.94 5.29
N ILE A 33 12.28 1.86 5.35
CA ILE A 33 12.48 2.88 4.31
C ILE A 33 13.72 2.49 3.51
N GLN A 34 13.55 2.37 2.20
CA GLN A 34 14.60 2.06 1.23
C GLN A 34 14.62 3.14 0.13
N ASN A 35 15.58 3.07 -0.80
CA ASN A 35 15.87 4.16 -1.74
C ASN A 35 14.65 4.82 -2.39
N ASN A 36 13.76 4.01 -2.99
CA ASN A 36 12.59 4.46 -3.73
C ASN A 36 11.27 3.92 -3.15
N ARG A 37 11.33 3.34 -1.94
CA ARG A 37 10.18 2.65 -1.37
C ARG A 37 10.08 2.67 0.15
N ILE A 38 8.85 2.48 0.61
CA ILE A 38 8.48 2.31 2.01
C ILE A 38 7.71 1.00 2.14
N ASP A 39 8.17 0.11 3.00
CA ASP A 39 7.50 -1.13 3.36
C ASP A 39 6.92 -1.01 4.79
N LEU A 40 5.69 -1.48 4.97
CA LEU A 40 5.01 -1.63 6.24
C LEU A 40 4.59 -3.09 6.41
N GLU A 41 5.15 -3.75 7.42
CA GLU A 41 4.81 -5.13 7.77
C GLU A 41 4.02 -5.13 9.08
N PHE A 42 2.77 -5.55 9.01
CA PHE A 42 1.88 -5.60 10.17
C PHE A 42 1.99 -6.95 10.88
N HIS A 43 1.85 -6.95 12.21
CA HIS A 43 1.96 -8.18 13.01
C HIS A 43 0.81 -9.18 12.76
N ASP A 44 -0.26 -8.75 12.11
CA ASP A 44 -1.38 -9.61 11.71
C ASP A 44 -1.17 -10.29 10.35
N GLY A 45 0.03 -10.15 9.76
CA GLY A 45 0.43 -10.81 8.53
C GLY A 45 0.09 -10.04 7.25
N ARG A 46 -0.55 -8.87 7.36
CA ARG A 46 -0.69 -7.95 6.23
C ARG A 46 0.63 -7.23 5.99
N SER A 47 0.94 -6.94 4.73
CA SER A 47 2.02 -6.03 4.40
C SER A 47 1.63 -5.11 3.25
N VAL A 48 2.16 -3.89 3.29
CA VAL A 48 2.02 -2.89 2.23
C VAL A 48 3.39 -2.36 1.88
N TRP A 49 3.66 -2.26 0.58
CA TRP A 49 4.82 -1.59 0.05
C TRP A 49 4.36 -0.48 -0.89
N ILE A 50 4.85 0.73 -0.67
CA ILE A 50 4.61 1.90 -1.51
C ILE A 50 5.92 2.30 -2.19
N GLU A 51 5.92 2.44 -3.52
CA GLU A 51 7.04 3.00 -4.27
C GLU A 51 6.64 4.08 -5.26
N GLN A 52 7.63 4.86 -5.67
CA GLN A 52 7.54 5.69 -6.85
C GLN A 52 8.35 5.06 -7.98
N GLN A 53 7.69 4.74 -9.09
CA GLN A 53 8.32 4.17 -10.28
C GLN A 53 7.71 4.82 -11.54
N ASP A 54 8.56 5.23 -12.48
CA ASP A 54 8.15 5.81 -13.77
C ASP A 54 7.14 6.98 -13.67
N GLY A 55 7.28 7.80 -12.63
CA GLY A 55 6.41 8.95 -12.39
C GLY A 55 5.07 8.62 -11.73
N LYS A 56 4.84 7.35 -11.38
CA LYS A 56 3.61 6.85 -10.74
C LYS A 56 3.88 6.46 -9.28
N ILE A 57 2.85 6.53 -8.44
CA ILE A 57 2.88 5.91 -7.11
C ILE A 57 2.27 4.52 -7.25
N ARG A 58 2.97 3.49 -6.79
CA ARG A 58 2.50 2.11 -6.78
C ARG A 58 2.34 1.66 -5.34
N ILE A 59 1.20 1.04 -5.03
CA ILE A 59 0.90 0.49 -3.71
C ILE A 59 0.64 -1.00 -3.89
N HIS A 60 1.50 -1.82 -3.29
CA HIS A 60 1.45 -3.27 -3.34
C HIS A 60 0.97 -3.77 -1.98
N GLY A 61 -0.20 -4.41 -1.94
CA GLY A 61 -0.50 -5.33 -0.85
C GLY A 61 0.27 -6.61 -1.10
N TYR A 62 1.14 -7.02 -0.18
CA TYR A 62 1.94 -8.23 -0.33
C TYR A 62 1.83 -9.14 0.89
N LEU A 63 2.02 -10.43 0.66
CA LEU A 63 2.18 -11.43 1.72
C LEU A 63 3.69 -11.60 2.00
N SER A 64 4.04 -11.84 3.26
CA SER A 64 5.43 -11.87 3.76
C SER A 64 6.37 -12.78 2.96
N GLU A 65 7.68 -12.61 3.13
CA GLU A 65 8.73 -13.43 2.51
C GLU A 65 8.50 -14.94 2.63
N GLU A 66 7.93 -15.39 3.74
CA GLU A 66 7.62 -16.80 4.00
C GLU A 66 6.61 -17.38 2.99
N THR A 67 5.81 -16.52 2.37
CA THR A 67 4.83 -16.87 1.33
C THR A 67 5.34 -16.60 -0.09
N GLY A 68 6.58 -16.11 -0.24
CA GLY A 68 7.22 -15.86 -1.53
C GLY A 68 7.03 -14.47 -2.12
N HIS A 69 6.76 -13.44 -1.31
CA HIS A 69 6.53 -12.05 -1.77
C HIS A 69 5.44 -11.95 -2.84
N HIS A 70 4.32 -12.57 -2.54
CA HIS A 70 3.19 -12.57 -3.44
C HIS A 70 2.43 -11.25 -3.31
N GLU A 71 2.11 -10.58 -4.43
CA GLU A 71 1.42 -9.29 -4.50
C GLU A 71 -0.06 -9.49 -4.88
N PRO A 72 -0.93 -9.96 -3.96
CA PRO A 72 -2.31 -10.27 -4.29
C PRO A 72 -3.11 -9.07 -4.81
N MET A 73 -2.68 -7.84 -4.52
CA MET A 73 -3.40 -6.64 -4.93
C MET A 73 -2.47 -5.45 -5.09
N ASN A 74 -2.58 -4.76 -6.22
CA ASN A 74 -1.79 -3.60 -6.58
C ASN A 74 -2.70 -2.42 -6.92
N LEU A 75 -2.26 -1.22 -6.58
CA LEU A 75 -2.88 0.04 -6.94
C LEU A 75 -1.82 0.94 -7.55
N ASP A 76 -1.94 1.19 -8.85
CA ASP A 76 -1.15 2.20 -9.55
C ASP A 76 -1.95 3.51 -9.58
N ILE A 77 -1.33 4.57 -9.06
CA ILE A 77 -1.87 5.92 -9.03
C ILE A 77 -1.15 6.74 -10.08
N GLU A 78 -1.92 7.19 -11.07
CA GLU A 78 -1.46 8.02 -12.18
C GLU A 78 -2.20 9.36 -12.16
N ASP A 79 -1.69 10.34 -12.91
CA ASP A 79 -2.24 11.71 -12.95
C ASP A 79 -3.74 11.78 -13.26
N THR A 80 -4.26 10.81 -14.02
CA THR A 80 -5.64 10.84 -14.53
C THR A 80 -6.46 9.59 -14.19
N GLN A 81 -5.86 8.62 -13.50
CA GLN A 81 -6.52 7.34 -13.24
C GLN A 81 -5.89 6.59 -12.08
N PHE A 82 -6.69 5.69 -11.52
CA PHE A 82 -6.25 4.62 -10.63
C PHE A 82 -6.40 3.29 -11.35
N VAL A 83 -5.39 2.44 -11.28
CA VAL A 83 -5.45 1.07 -11.82
C VAL A 83 -5.34 0.11 -10.65
N VAL A 84 -6.41 -0.63 -10.38
CA VAL A 84 -6.43 -1.68 -9.36
C VAL A 84 -6.26 -3.02 -10.07
N SER A 85 -5.26 -3.81 -9.69
CA SER A 85 -5.02 -5.13 -10.26
C SER A 85 -4.72 -6.17 -9.20
N THR A 86 -4.83 -7.44 -9.56
CA THR A 86 -4.45 -8.57 -8.71
C THR A 86 -3.48 -9.47 -9.46
N ASP A 87 -2.41 -9.86 -8.79
CA ASP A 87 -1.47 -10.86 -9.31
C ASP A 87 -1.58 -12.19 -8.55
N ALA A 88 -2.80 -12.55 -8.11
CA ALA A 88 -3.05 -13.76 -7.35
C ALA A 88 -2.89 -15.05 -8.20
N PRO A 89 -2.20 -16.10 -7.71
CA PRO A 89 -2.11 -17.38 -8.42
C PRO A 89 -3.50 -18.01 -8.59
N GLY A 90 -3.89 -18.24 -9.85
CA GLY A 90 -5.18 -18.82 -10.23
C GLY A 90 -5.94 -17.95 -11.24
N ASP A 91 -7.26 -18.19 -11.36
CA ASP A 91 -8.15 -17.54 -12.33
C ASP A 91 -8.69 -16.17 -11.89
N LEU A 92 -8.15 -15.57 -10.83
CA LEU A 92 -8.61 -14.29 -10.27
C LEU A 92 -7.69 -13.13 -10.64
N GLN A 93 -7.11 -13.15 -11.84
CA GLN A 93 -6.48 -11.97 -12.41
C GLN A 93 -7.58 -11.00 -12.84
N PHE A 94 -7.60 -9.81 -12.24
CA PHE A 94 -8.42 -8.73 -12.73
C PHE A 94 -7.61 -7.44 -12.80
N GLU A 95 -8.06 -6.55 -13.68
CA GLU A 95 -7.61 -5.18 -13.75
C GLU A 95 -8.85 -4.28 -13.84
N ARG A 96 -8.87 -3.21 -13.06
CA ARG A 96 -9.91 -2.20 -13.09
C ARG A 96 -9.29 -0.81 -13.14
N VAL A 97 -9.62 -0.07 -14.20
CA VAL A 97 -9.25 1.33 -14.35
C VAL A 97 -10.39 2.23 -13.85
N ILE A 98 -10.07 3.12 -12.93
CA ILE A 98 -10.95 4.18 -12.41
C ILE A 98 -10.38 5.49 -12.93
N LYS A 99 -11.06 6.10 -13.90
CA LYS A 99 -10.65 7.41 -14.43
C LYS A 99 -11.07 8.51 -13.48
N ILE A 100 -10.19 9.47 -13.27
CA ILE A 100 -10.51 10.70 -12.56
C ILE A 100 -11.18 11.61 -13.59
N GLU A 101 -12.50 11.69 -13.54
CA GLU A 101 -13.22 12.72 -14.28
C GLU A 101 -12.96 14.05 -13.56
N SER A 102 -12.15 14.91 -14.17
CA SER A 102 -12.15 16.31 -13.77
C SER A 102 -13.52 16.86 -14.14
N ASP A 103 -14.34 17.22 -13.16
CA ASP A 103 -15.51 18.06 -13.41
C ASP A 103 -15.01 19.31 -14.12
N LYS A 104 -15.20 19.36 -15.44
CA LYS A 104 -15.10 20.59 -16.20
C LYS A 104 -16.39 21.35 -15.95
N ASP A 105 -16.59 21.86 -14.74
CA ASP A 105 -17.60 22.89 -14.46
C ASP A 105 -17.30 23.57 -13.11
N GLY A 106 -16.83 24.83 -13.19
CA GLY A 106 -16.58 25.72 -12.06
C GLY A 106 -15.61 26.84 -12.38
#